data_AF-A0A357D1P8-F1
#
_entry.id   AF-A0A357D1P8-F1
#
_cell.length_a   1.000
_cell.length_b   1.000
_cell.length_c   1.000
_cell.angle_alpha   90.00
_cell.angle_beta   90.00
_cell.angle_gamma   90.00
#
_symmetry.space_group_name_H-M   'P 1'
#
loop_
_entity.id
_entity.type
_entity.pdbx_description
1 polymer ?
#
loop_
_entity_poly.entity_id
_entity_poly.type
_entity_poly.pdbx_seq_one_letter_code
_entity_poly.pdbx_strand_id
1 'polypeptide(L)'
;GSGKKIADMIRERIKSELGITVSIGVSYNKIFAKLGSDMKKPDATTEIYPDNFRDKIWNLPASDLLFVGPATQKKLKQCGIYTIGDLAKTEIRYLQTWFGV
;
A
#
# COMPACT_ATOMS: atom_id res chain seq x y z
N GLY A 1 23.19 3.13 -3.42
CA GLY A 1 22.72 1.79 -3.84
C GLY A 1 21.24 1.86 -4.17
N SER A 2 20.67 0.90 -4.92
CA SER A 2 19.22 0.87 -5.18
C SER A 2 18.43 0.71 -3.88
N GLY A 3 17.18 1.21 -3.85
CA GLY A 3 16.32 1.12 -2.66
C GLY A 3 16.11 -0.32 -2.20
N LYS A 4 15.90 -1.27 -3.13
CA LYS A 4 15.80 -2.70 -2.83
C LYS A 4 17.07 -3.27 -2.20
N LYS A 5 18.24 -2.94 -2.74
CA LYS A 5 19.52 -3.43 -2.18
C LYS A 5 19.69 -2.99 -0.72
N ILE A 6 19.37 -1.73 -0.42
CA ILE A 6 19.43 -1.20 0.94
C ILE A 6 18.40 -1.90 1.84
N ALA A 7 17.16 -2.10 1.36
CA ALA A 7 16.12 -2.79 2.10
C ALA A 7 16.49 -4.26 2.41
N ASP A 8 17.01 -4.99 1.41
CA ASP A 8 17.50 -6.36 1.61
C ASP A 8 18.63 -6.39 2.66
N MET A 9 19.59 -5.47 2.58
CA MET A 9 20.66 -5.36 3.59
C MET A 9 20.12 -5.13 5.01
N ILE A 10 19.13 -4.24 5.17
CA ILE A 10 18.50 -3.98 6.47
C ILE A 10 17.79 -5.24 6.98
N ARG A 11 17.05 -5.93 6.12
CA ARG A 11 16.30 -7.14 6.48
C ARG A 11 17.23 -8.26 6.91
N GLU A 12 18.28 -8.54 6.13
CA GLU A 12 19.27 -9.56 6.48
C GLU A 12 20.02 -9.21 7.77
N ARG A 13 20.37 -7.93 7.97
CA ARG A 13 21.05 -7.49 9.19
C ARG A 13 20.17 -7.65 10.43
N ILE A 14 18.89 -7.29 10.36
CA ILE A 14 17.94 -7.49 11.46
C ILE A 14 17.79 -8.98 11.77
N LYS A 15 17.70 -9.81 10.74
CA LYS A 15 17.63 -11.27 10.90
C LYS A 15 18.87 -11.86 11.56
N SER A 16 20.06 -11.44 11.14
CA SER A 16 21.33 -11.95 11.68
C SER A 16 21.65 -11.44 13.08
N GLU A 17 21.37 -10.16 13.37
CA GLU A 17 21.74 -9.53 14.65
C GLU A 17 20.68 -9.73 15.74
N LEU A 18 19.39 -9.76 15.37
CA LEU A 18 18.28 -9.75 16.32
C LEU A 18 17.44 -11.05 16.28
N GLY A 19 17.66 -11.93 15.31
CA GLY A 19 16.92 -13.20 15.19
C GLY A 19 15.45 -13.04 14.80
N ILE A 20 15.02 -11.85 14.37
CA ILE A 20 13.65 -11.56 13.94
C ILE A 20 13.62 -11.17 12.47
N THR A 21 12.48 -11.37 11.80
CA THR A 21 12.30 -10.95 10.40
C THR A 21 11.50 -9.66 10.30
N VAL A 22 11.78 -8.89 9.26
CA VAL A 22 10.99 -7.70 8.90
C VAL A 22 10.61 -7.75 7.43
N SER A 23 9.54 -7.07 7.06
CA SER A 23 9.18 -6.86 5.65
C SER A 23 9.23 -5.37 5.34
N ILE A 24 9.82 -4.99 4.21
CA ILE A 24 10.16 -3.61 3.88
C ILE A 24 9.57 -3.24 2.52
N GLY A 25 8.80 -2.15 2.48
CA GLY A 25 8.35 -1.57 1.22
C GLY A 25 9.27 -0.45 0.77
N VAL A 26 9.59 -0.44 -0.52
CA VAL A 26 10.43 0.57 -1.19
C VAL A 26 9.60 1.27 -2.25
N SER A 27 9.46 2.58 -2.15
CA SER A 27 8.69 3.35 -3.13
C SER A 27 9.10 4.82 -3.19
N TYR A 28 8.49 5.56 -4.12
CA TYR A 28 8.70 6.99 -4.37
C TYR A 28 7.90 7.89 -3.44
N ASN A 29 7.00 7.34 -2.62
CA ASN A 29 6.34 8.06 -1.53
C ASN A 29 6.04 7.14 -0.34
N LYS A 30 5.72 7.75 0.81
CA LYS A 30 5.49 7.04 2.07
C LYS A 30 4.26 6.12 2.04
N ILE A 31 3.21 6.50 1.33
CA ILE A 31 1.95 5.74 1.27
C ILE A 31 2.18 4.40 0.58
N PHE A 32 2.80 4.40 -0.60
CA PHE A 32 3.13 3.17 -1.31
C PHE A 32 4.22 2.36 -0.60
N ALA A 33 5.20 3.01 0.05
CA ALA A 33 6.18 2.28 0.86
C ALA A 33 5.50 1.51 2.01
N LYS A 34 4.54 2.14 2.71
CA LYS A 34 3.80 1.50 3.80
C LYS A 34 2.83 0.42 3.33
N LEU A 35 2.19 0.60 2.18
CA LEU A 35 1.38 -0.44 1.56
C LEU A 35 2.25 -1.64 1.18
N GLY A 36 3.35 -1.39 0.45
CA GLY A 36 4.27 -2.43 -0.01
C GLY A 36 4.88 -3.26 1.12
N SER A 37 5.15 -2.67 2.29
CA SER A 37 5.67 -3.42 3.45
C SER A 37 4.69 -4.46 3.99
N ASP A 38 3.38 -4.29 3.75
CA ASP A 38 2.35 -5.20 4.23
C ASP A 38 1.97 -6.28 3.21
N MET A 39 2.20 -6.04 1.91
CA MET A 39 1.75 -6.93 0.82
C MET A 39 2.41 -8.31 0.81
N LYS A 40 3.65 -8.44 1.27
CA LYS A 40 4.43 -9.69 1.22
C LYS A 40 5.12 -9.92 2.56
N LYS A 41 4.36 -10.35 3.55
CA LYS A 41 4.88 -10.76 4.86
C LYS A 41 4.90 -12.30 4.98
N PRO A 42 5.83 -12.87 5.77
CA PRO A 42 6.99 -12.24 6.42
C PRO A 42 8.23 -12.13 5.50
N ASP A 43 9.31 -11.51 5.99
CA ASP A 43 10.67 -11.55 5.42
C ASP A 43 10.82 -11.21 3.92
N ALA A 44 10.11 -10.19 3.42
CA ALA A 44 10.23 -9.76 2.02
C ALA A 44 10.52 -8.27 1.83
N THR A 45 11.04 -7.94 0.64
CA THR A 45 11.10 -6.58 0.13
C THR A 45 10.15 -6.42 -1.05
N THR A 46 9.29 -5.40 -0.98
CA THR A 46 8.32 -5.07 -2.04
C THR A 46 8.65 -3.71 -2.64
N GLU A 47 8.87 -3.65 -3.94
CA GLU A 47 9.06 -2.40 -4.67
C GLU A 47 7.78 -1.93 -5.36
N ILE A 48 7.45 -0.65 -5.24
CA ILE A 48 6.35 0.00 -5.96
C ILE A 48 6.90 1.27 -6.61
N TYR A 49 6.76 1.40 -7.92
CA TYR A 49 7.32 2.47 -8.74
C TYR A 49 6.21 3.18 -9.56
N PRO A 50 6.45 4.42 -10.04
CA PRO A 50 5.44 5.19 -10.77
C PRO A 50 4.91 4.52 -12.05
N ASP A 51 5.68 3.62 -12.63
CA ASP A 51 5.36 2.85 -13.84
C ASP A 51 4.57 1.57 -13.53
N ASN A 52 4.75 0.94 -12.36
CA ASN A 52 4.14 -0.35 -12.03
C ASN A 52 3.04 -0.30 -10.95
N PHE A 53 2.80 0.85 -10.32
CA PHE A 53 1.90 0.91 -9.16
C PHE A 53 0.48 0.47 -9.52
N ARG A 54 -0.02 0.86 -10.70
CA ARG A 54 -1.38 0.52 -11.14
C ARG A 54 -1.57 -1.00 -11.18
N ASP A 55 -0.68 -1.70 -11.86
CA ASP A 55 -0.75 -3.15 -12.02
C ASP A 55 -0.62 -3.89 -10.67
N LYS A 56 0.21 -3.35 -9.77
CA LYS A 56 0.45 -3.96 -8.46
C LYS A 56 -0.66 -3.72 -7.44
N ILE A 57 -1.30 -2.55 -7.46
CA ILE A 57 -2.14 -2.12 -6.33
C ILE A 57 -3.60 -1.90 -6.70
N TRP A 58 -3.96 -1.60 -7.95
CA TRP A 58 -5.33 -1.23 -8.28
C TRP A 58 -6.33 -2.35 -8.06
N ASN A 59 -5.90 -3.61 -8.16
CA ASN A 59 -6.73 -4.78 -7.89
C ASN A 59 -6.87 -5.10 -6.39
N LEU A 60 -6.13 -4.41 -5.51
CA LEU A 60 -6.23 -4.63 -4.07
C LEU A 60 -7.52 -3.99 -3.52
N PRO A 61 -8.08 -4.53 -2.43
CA PRO A 61 -9.18 -3.91 -1.71
C PRO A 61 -8.86 -2.45 -1.33
N ALA A 62 -9.85 -1.55 -1.43
CA ALA A 62 -9.68 -0.16 -1.02
C ALA A 62 -9.35 -0.02 0.49
N SER A 63 -9.70 -1.03 1.30
CA SER A 63 -9.35 -1.12 2.72
C SER A 63 -7.86 -1.31 2.99
N ASP A 64 -7.07 -1.68 1.98
CA ASP A 64 -5.63 -1.84 2.13
C ASP A 64 -4.91 -0.49 2.11
N LEU A 65 -5.58 0.58 1.64
CA LEU A 65 -5.04 1.94 1.70
C LEU A 65 -4.86 2.41 3.13
N LEU A 66 -3.76 3.12 3.36
CA LEU A 66 -3.55 3.84 4.61
C LEU A 66 -4.71 4.81 4.85
N PHE A 67 -5.13 4.93 6.10
CA PHE A 67 -6.26 5.76 6.56
C PHE A 67 -7.66 5.25 6.21
N VAL A 68 -7.80 4.11 5.52
CA VAL A 68 -9.11 3.48 5.31
C VAL A 68 -9.42 2.51 6.45
N GLY A 69 -10.04 3.05 7.51
CA GLY A 69 -10.57 2.24 8.62
C GLY A 69 -11.93 1.60 8.30
N PRO A 70 -12.49 0.78 9.22
CA PRO A 70 -13.75 0.05 8.99
C PRO A 70 -14.95 0.94 8.60
N ALA A 71 -15.05 2.14 9.19
CA ALA A 71 -16.11 3.09 8.87
C ALA A 71 -15.99 3.62 7.43
N THR A 72 -14.79 3.99 7.01
CA THR A 72 -14.51 4.45 5.64
C THR A 72 -14.71 3.32 4.63
N GLN A 73 -14.24 2.10 4.94
CA GLN A 73 -14.48 0.93 4.10
C GLN A 73 -15.98 0.67 3.89
N LYS A 74 -16.80 0.79 4.95
CA LYS A 74 -18.25 0.64 4.84
C LYS A 74 -18.85 1.68 3.90
N LYS A 75 -18.46 2.96 4.03
CA LYS A 75 -18.92 4.03 3.12
C LYS A 75 -18.49 3.78 1.67
N LEU A 76 -17.24 3.37 1.45
CA LEU A 76 -16.73 3.03 0.11
C LEU A 76 -17.57 1.91 -0.53
N LYS A 77 -17.87 0.84 0.21
CA LYS A 77 -18.74 -0.24 -0.28
C LYS A 77 -20.15 0.23 -0.61
N GLN A 78 -20.71 1.17 0.17
CA GLN A 78 -22.04 1.74 -0.08
C GLN A 78 -22.09 2.60 -1.34
N CYS A 79 -20.97 3.20 -1.76
CA CYS A 79 -20.87 3.95 -3.00
C CYS A 79 -20.29 3.14 -4.18
N GLY A 80 -20.27 1.81 -4.06
CA GLY A 80 -19.85 0.89 -5.14
C GLY A 80 -18.33 0.78 -5.34
N ILE A 81 -17.53 1.23 -4.38
CA ILE A 81 -16.06 1.23 -4.46
C ILE A 81 -15.52 0.07 -3.61
N TYR A 82 -14.88 -0.91 -4.28
CA TYR A 82 -14.36 -2.12 -3.61
C TYR A 82 -12.84 -2.18 -3.66
N THR A 83 -12.24 -1.73 -4.76
CA THR A 83 -10.79 -1.78 -5.00
C THR A 83 -10.16 -0.39 -4.99
N ILE A 84 -8.83 -0.34 -4.85
CA ILE A 84 -8.05 0.89 -5.00
C ILE A 84 -8.25 1.47 -6.41
N GLY A 85 -8.35 0.62 -7.42
CA GLY A 85 -8.62 1.01 -8.80
C GLY A 85 -9.98 1.65 -8.99
N ASP A 86 -11.03 1.12 -8.33
CA ASP A 86 -12.37 1.71 -8.34
C ASP A 86 -12.31 3.13 -7.77
N LEU A 87 -11.66 3.28 -6.61
CA LEU A 87 -11.50 4.59 -5.95
C LEU A 87 -10.74 5.57 -6.84
N ALA A 88 -9.63 5.14 -7.44
CA ALA A 88 -8.79 5.96 -8.29
C ALA A 88 -9.47 6.42 -9.59
N LYS A 89 -10.46 5.66 -10.07
CA LYS A 89 -11.24 5.99 -11.28
C LYS A 89 -12.54 6.74 -10.98
N THR A 90 -12.89 6.91 -9.71
CA THR A 90 -14.12 7.59 -9.31
C THR A 90 -13.95 9.10 -9.41
N GLU A 91 -14.95 9.76 -9.99
CA GLU A 91 -15.00 11.23 -10.09
C GLU A 91 -14.91 11.89 -8.71
N ILE A 92 -14.03 12.88 -8.58
CA ILE A 92 -13.77 13.53 -7.29
C ILE A 92 -15.01 14.19 -6.70
N ARG A 93 -15.88 14.76 -7.55
CA ARG A 93 -17.14 15.38 -7.12
C ARG A 93 -18.08 14.36 -6.47
N TYR A 94 -18.10 13.13 -6.96
CA TYR A 94 -18.89 12.06 -6.36
C TYR A 94 -18.31 11.62 -5.02
N LEU A 95 -16.99 11.55 -4.89
CA LEU A 95 -16.37 11.26 -3.59
C LEU A 95 -16.70 12.35 -2.57
N GLN A 96 -16.68 13.63 -2.96
CA GLN A 96 -17.01 14.74 -2.08
C GLN A 96 -18.43 14.67 -1.50
N THR A 97 -19.42 14.14 -2.23
CA THR A 97 -20.79 13.97 -1.69
C THR A 97 -20.86 12.92 -0.56
N TRP A 98 -19.92 11.99 -0.50
CA TRP A 98 -19.85 10.93 0.52
C TRP A 98 -18.89 11.26 1.68
N PHE A 99 -17.79 11.96 1.39
CA PHE A 99 -16.67 12.14 2.30
C PHE A 99 -16.42 13.59 2.73
N GLY A 100 -17.09 14.58 2.12
CA GLY A 100 -16.87 16.00 2.40
C GLY A 100 -15.70 16.61 1.63
N VAL A 101 -15.36 17.85 1.98
CA VAL A 101 -14.27 18.65 1.40
C VAL A 101 -13.23 18.94 2.48
#